data_AF-A0A948CEK6-F1
#
_entry.id   AF-A0A948CEK6-F1
#
_cell.length_a   1.000
_cell.length_b   1.000
_cell.length_c   1.000
_cell.angle_alpha   90.00
_cell.angle_beta   90.00
_cell.angle_gamma   90.00
#
_symmetry.space_group_name_H-M   'P 1'
#
loop_
_entity.id
_entity.type
_entity.pdbx_description
1 polymer ?
#
loop_
_entity_poly.entity_id
_entity_poly.type
_entity_poly.pdbx_seq_one_letter_code
_entity_poly.pdbx_strand_id
1 'polypeptide(L)' 'MTHSELTPTSHGDALSAWHYRAGSESWTMPAGRPCVVMAHGFGATKDAGLTPFAERLAAAGDTIA' A
#
# COMPACT_ATOMS: atom_id res chain seq x y z
N MET A 1 10.17 3.91 6.57
CA MET A 1 10.13 4.76 5.35
C MET A 1 8.81 5.53 5.37
N THR A 2 8.75 6.76 4.89
CA THR A 2 7.51 7.56 4.91
C THR A 2 6.60 7.17 3.73
N HIS A 3 5.42 6.64 4.04
CA HIS A 3 4.34 6.46 3.06
C HIS A 3 3.83 7.82 2.54
N SER A 4 3.21 7.85 1.37
CA SER A 4 2.43 9.00 0.89
C SER A 4 0.94 8.78 1.15
N GLU A 5 0.21 9.85 1.43
CA GLU A 5 -1.26 9.82 1.50
C GLU A 5 -1.87 9.71 0.10
N LEU A 6 -2.94 8.92 -0.03
CA LEU A 6 -3.78 8.86 -1.22
C LEU A 6 -5.24 9.07 -0.83
N THR A 7 -6.02 9.66 -1.74
CA THR A 7 -7.47 9.83 -1.60
C THR A 7 -8.23 9.26 -2.80
N PRO A 8 -8.17 7.94 -3.04
CA PRO A 8 -8.90 7.32 -4.14
C PRO A 8 -10.41 7.38 -3.89
N THR A 9 -11.19 7.41 -4.98
CA THR A 9 -12.65 7.37 -4.92
C THR A 9 -13.15 5.94 -5.15
N SER A 10 -14.16 5.53 -4.37
CA SER A 10 -14.86 4.25 -4.54
C SER A 10 -16.35 4.49 -4.39
N HIS A 11 -17.14 4.17 -5.42
CA HIS A 11 -18.60 4.32 -5.41
C HIS A 11 -19.09 5.73 -5.03
N GLY A 12 -18.29 6.76 -5.30
CA GLY A 12 -18.58 8.16 -4.94
C GLY A 12 -17.96 8.64 -3.62
N ASP A 13 -17.48 7.72 -2.79
CA ASP A 13 -16.84 8.04 -1.51
C ASP A 13 -15.32 8.21 -1.65
N ALA A 14 -14.78 9.21 -0.97
CA ALA A 14 -13.34 9.42 -0.85
C ALA A 14 -12.77 8.55 0.28
N LEU A 15 -11.86 7.64 -0.07
CA LEU A 15 -11.18 6.79 0.89
C LEU A 15 -9.85 7.42 1.30
N SER A 16 -9.47 7.33 2.57
CA SER A 16 -8.13 7.68 3.01
C SER A 16 -7.23 6.46 2.95
N ALA A 17 -6.17 6.50 2.14
CA ALA A 17 -5.25 5.39 1.91
C ALA A 17 -3.79 5.81 2.10
N TRP A 18 -2.91 4.83 2.23
CA TRP A 18 -1.47 5.03 2.28
C TRP A 18 -0.81 4.27 1.16
N HIS A 19 0.16 4.90 0.51
CA HIS A 19 0.96 4.27 -0.53
C HIS A 19 2.41 4.15 -0.09
N TYR A 20 2.92 2.92 -0.11
CA TYR A 20 4.30 2.61 0.17
C TYR A 20 5.00 2.28 -1.14
N ARG A 21 6.02 3.07 -1.49
CA ARG A 21 6.86 2.77 -2.66
C ARG A 21 7.71 1.54 -2.39
N ALA A 22 7.87 0.72 -3.42
CA ALA A 22 8.83 -0.38 -3.40
C ALA A 22 10.23 0.12 -3.06
N GLY A 23 10.91 -0.58 -2.15
CA GLY A 23 12.28 -0.30 -1.74
C GLY A 23 13.36 -0.93 -2.63
N SER A 24 12.96 -1.71 -3.64
CA SER A 24 13.82 -2.45 -4.57
C SER A 24 13.21 -2.46 -5.97
N GLU A 25 14.01 -2.63 -7.02
CA GLU A 25 13.56 -2.81 -8.41
C GLU A 25 13.52 -4.29 -8.86
N SER A 26 13.77 -5.24 -7.96
CA SER A 26 13.81 -6.68 -8.25
C SER A 26 12.56 -7.26 -8.90
N TRP A 27 11.41 -6.58 -8.78
CA TRP A 27 10.12 -6.99 -9.34
C TRP A 27 9.63 -6.09 -10.47
N THR A 28 10.48 -5.20 -11.00
CA THR A 28 10.14 -4.39 -12.16
C THR A 28 10.13 -5.27 -13.41
N MET A 29 8.97 -5.40 -14.05
CA MET A 29 8.78 -6.14 -15.29
C MET A 29 8.29 -5.20 -16.40
N PRO A 30 8.38 -5.59 -17.69
CA PRO A 30 7.84 -4.77 -18.78
C PRO A 30 6.35 -4.41 -18.63
N ALA A 31 5.57 -5.29 -17.98
CA ALA A 31 4.15 -5.07 -17.69
C ALA A 31 3.89 -4.20 -16.43
N GLY A 32 4.94 -3.73 -15.77
CA GLY A 32 4.88 -3.01 -14.50
C GLY A 32 5.38 -3.83 -13.31
N ARG A 33 4.96 -3.44 -12.11
CA ARG A 33 5.35 -4.04 -10.83
C ARG A 33 4.11 -4.57 -10.11
N PRO A 34 4.22 -5.68 -9.34
CA PRO A 34 3.16 -6.08 -8.43
C PRO A 34 2.75 -4.96 -7.46
N CYS A 35 1.45 -4.89 -7.20
CA CYS A 35 0.86 -4.01 -6.20
C CYS A 35 0.03 -4.85 -5.23
N VAL A 36 0.24 -4.65 -3.93
CA VAL A 36 -0.56 -5.27 -2.87
C VAL A 36 -1.51 -4.23 -2.31
N VAL A 37 -2.81 -4.53 -2.34
CA VAL A 37 -3.82 -3.72 -1.64
C VAL A 37 -4.03 -4.30 -0.25
N MET A 38 -3.84 -3.48 0.79
CA MET A 38 -4.01 -3.90 2.17
C MET A 38 -5.31 -3.34 2.78
N ALA A 39 -5.98 -4.14 3.58
CA ALA A 39 -7.21 -3.76 4.28
C ALA A 39 -7.14 -4.11 5.76
N HIS A 40 -7.79 -3.29 6.58
CA HIS A 40 -7.94 -3.54 8.01
C HIS A 40 -9.12 -4.48 8.28
N GLY A 41 -9.22 -4.98 9.50
CA GLY A 41 -10.36 -5.77 9.96
C GLY A 41 -11.63 -4.94 10.18
N PHE A 42 -12.72 -5.62 10.51
CA PHE A 42 -14.00 -4.97 10.83
C PHE A 42 -13.86 -3.98 12.00
N GLY A 43 -14.39 -2.76 11.84
CA GLY A 43 -14.37 -1.71 12.86
C GLY A 43 -13.01 -1.02 13.07
N ALA A 44 -11.98 -1.38 12.30
CA ALA A 44 -10.66 -0.78 12.38
C ALA A 44 -10.45 0.31 11.30
N THR A 45 -9.26 0.91 11.31
CA THR A 45 -8.80 1.94 10.37
C THR A 45 -7.38 1.59 9.86
N LYS A 46 -6.87 2.32 8.86
CA LYS A 46 -5.58 2.02 8.21
C LYS A 46 -4.36 2.02 9.15
N ASP A 47 -4.45 2.71 10.28
CA ASP A 47 -3.44 2.78 11.35
C ASP A 47 -3.51 1.62 12.36
N ALA A 48 -4.48 0.71 12.24
CA ALA A 48 -4.64 -0.44 13.11
C ALA A 48 -3.67 -1.60 12.79
N GLY A 49 -2.36 -1.31 12.76
CA GLY A 49 -1.30 -2.33 12.71
C GLY A 49 -0.93 -2.85 11.31
N LEU A 50 -1.37 -2.19 10.23
CA LEU A 50 -0.98 -2.58 8.86
C LEU A 50 0.45 -2.18 8.50
N THR A 51 0.97 -1.09 9.07
CA THR A 51 2.29 -0.51 8.71
C THR A 51 3.45 -1.51 8.73
N PRO A 52 3.64 -2.37 9.76
CA PRO A 52 4.77 -3.30 9.78
C PRO A 52 4.72 -4.34 8.66
N PHE A 53 3.54 -4.66 8.13
CA PHE A 53 3.40 -5.57 6.98
C PHE A 53 3.71 -4.84 5.68
N ALA A 54 3.15 -3.64 5.50
CA ALA A 54 3.38 -2.80 4.34
C ALA A 54 4.89 -2.50 4.17
N GLU A 55 5.59 -2.16 5.25
CA GLU A 55 7.03 -1.90 5.21
C GLU A 55 7.86 -3.10 4.77
N ARG A 56 7.51 -4.32 5.21
CA ARG A 56 8.24 -5.54 4.85
C ARG A 56 8.01 -5.94 3.39
N LEU A 57 6.76 -5.84 2.92
CA LEU A 57 6.43 -6.10 1.51
C LEU A 57 7.07 -5.06 0.59
N ALA A 58 7.01 -3.77 0.98
CA ALA A 58 7.69 -2.71 0.26
C ALA A 58 9.19 -2.95 0.16
N ALA A 59 9.84 -3.37 1.25
CA ALA A 59 11.26 -3.70 1.26
C ALA A 59 11.61 -4.89 0.34
N ALA A 60 10.70 -5.87 0.18
CA ALA A 60 10.86 -6.98 -0.75
C ALA A 60 10.73 -6.56 -2.23
N GLY A 61 10.21 -5.35 -2.49
CA GLY A 61 10.09 -4.75 -3.81
C GLY A 61 8.66 -4.70 -4.36
N ASP A 62 7.65 -4.97 -3.53
CA ASP A 62 6.26 -4.72 -3.87
C ASP A 62 5.89 -3.24 -3.68
N THR A 63 4.95 -2.72 -4.48
CA THR A 63 4.27 -1.46 -4.14
C THR A 63 3.05 -1.79 -3.28
N ILE A 64 2.76 -0.98 -2.25
CA ILE A 64 1.60 -1.20 -1.37
C ILE A 64 0.64 -0.01 -1.46
N ALA A 65 -0.66 -0.29 -1.55
CA ALA A 65 -1.74 0.70 -1.63
C ALA A 65 -2.90 0.41 -0.66
#